data_AF-A0A1H5H0N0-F1
#
_entry.id   AF-A0A1H5H0N0-F1
#
_cell.length_a   1.000
_cell.length_b   1.000
_cell.length_c   1.000
_cell.angle_alpha   90.00
_cell.angle_beta   90.00
_cell.angle_gamma   90.00
#
_symmetry.space_group_name_H-M   'P 1'
#
loop_
_entity.id
_entity.type
_entity.pdbx_description
1 polymer ?
#
loop_
_entity_poly.entity_id
_entity_poly.type
_entity_poly.pdbx_seq_one_letter_code
_entity_poly.pdbx_strand_id
1 'polypeptide(L)'
;MSAIAKEPASVQARDDLTAQGPESSGQDNPDQAHFDSDPKAQSKSVQREVARYIGQMSAELSSMARKSDFDLLAYFLEMARVEARALVRKFEHNASRPR
;
A
#
# COMPACT_ATOMS: atom_id res chain seq x y z
N MET A 1 -8.17 47.95 31.24
CA MET A 1 -7.43 49.23 31.24
C MET A 1 -5.95 48.92 31.11
N SER A 2 -5.35 49.37 29.99
CA SER A 2 -3.92 49.66 29.71
C SER A 2 -2.82 48.62 29.97
N ALA A 3 -1.69 48.57 29.26
CA ALA A 3 -1.22 49.03 27.94
C ALA A 3 0.30 48.68 27.81
N ILE A 4 0.79 48.47 26.58
CA ILE A 4 2.14 48.82 26.03
C ILE A 4 3.38 47.95 26.31
N ALA A 5 3.96 47.39 25.22
CA ALA A 5 5.28 47.71 24.61
C ALA A 5 5.51 46.75 23.41
N LYS A 6 5.65 47.12 22.11
CA LYS A 6 6.62 48.02 21.41
C LYS A 6 8.06 47.44 21.54
N GLU A 7 8.85 47.05 20.53
CA GLU A 7 8.85 47.05 19.04
C GLU A 7 10.13 46.27 18.55
N PRO A 8 10.71 46.41 17.33
CA PRO A 8 11.05 45.30 16.44
C PRO A 8 12.57 45.04 16.26
N ALA A 9 12.94 43.98 15.54
CA ALA A 9 14.29 43.86 14.98
C ALA A 9 14.25 43.20 13.59
N SER A 10 14.34 44.07 12.59
CA SER A 10 14.65 43.78 11.20
C SER A 10 16.06 43.18 11.07
N VAL A 11 16.22 42.11 10.30
CA VAL A 11 17.53 41.70 9.80
C VAL A 11 17.45 41.59 8.28
N GLN A 12 18.11 42.54 7.63
CA GLN A 12 18.35 42.60 6.20
C GLN A 12 19.40 41.54 5.81
N ALA A 13 19.10 40.72 4.80
CA ALA A 13 20.08 39.94 4.04
C ALA A 13 19.79 40.24 2.56
N ARG A 14 20.50 41.22 1.99
CA ARG A 14 21.68 41.04 1.12
C ARG A 14 21.32 40.38 -0.21
N ASP A 15 21.21 41.25 -1.22
CA ASP A 15 21.57 41.00 -2.62
C ASP A 15 22.79 40.08 -2.72
N ASP A 16 22.74 39.09 -3.62
CA ASP A 16 23.73 38.99 -4.67
C ASP A 16 23.28 38.04 -5.78
N LEU A 17 23.04 38.67 -6.93
CA LEU A 17 22.96 38.08 -8.26
C LEU A 17 24.29 37.38 -8.58
N THR A 18 24.28 36.08 -8.85
CA THR A 18 25.37 35.43 -9.60
C THR A 18 24.82 34.49 -10.67
N ALA A 19 24.92 35.00 -11.90
CA ALA A 19 25.31 34.34 -13.14
C ALA A 19 24.95 32.87 -13.40
N GLN A 20 24.23 32.71 -14.50
CA GLN A 20 24.15 31.53 -15.37
C GLN A 20 25.47 30.75 -15.47
N GLY A 21 25.41 29.44 -15.21
CA GLY A 21 26.31 28.45 -15.79
C GLY A 21 25.56 27.68 -16.88
N PRO A 22 26.13 27.53 -18.09
CA PRO A 22 25.54 26.71 -19.14
C PRO A 22 25.85 25.22 -18.90
N GLU A 23 25.11 24.36 -19.60
CA GLU A 23 25.42 22.93 -19.83
C GLU A 23 24.94 21.94 -18.77
N SER A 24 23.68 21.48 -18.92
CA SER A 24 23.32 20.10 -18.59
C SER A 24 22.98 19.38 -19.89
N SER A 25 24.03 19.07 -20.64
CA SER A 25 24.02 18.01 -21.64
C SER A 25 24.03 16.68 -20.88
N GLY A 26 22.95 15.91 -20.98
CA GLY A 26 22.94 14.54 -20.48
C GLY A 26 21.63 14.13 -19.84
N GLN A 27 20.59 13.87 -20.66
CA GLN A 27 19.55 12.94 -20.24
C GLN A 27 18.89 12.23 -21.42
N ASP A 28 19.70 11.65 -22.31
CA ASP A 28 19.27 10.46 -23.05
C ASP A 28 19.21 9.30 -22.04
N ASN A 29 18.05 9.09 -21.43
CA ASN A 29 17.79 7.95 -20.56
C ASN A 29 16.88 6.97 -21.34
N PRO A 30 17.41 6.02 -22.14
CA PRO A 30 16.61 5.07 -22.90
C PRO A 30 16.18 3.84 -22.07
N ASP A 31 16.25 3.91 -20.73
CA ASP A 31 15.93 2.78 -19.85
C ASP A 31 14.64 3.00 -19.04
N GLN A 32 13.62 3.61 -19.64
CA GLN A 32 12.24 3.28 -19.24
C GLN A 32 11.93 1.88 -19.76
N ALA A 33 12.41 0.87 -19.03
CA ALA A 33 11.93 -0.48 -19.15
C ALA A 33 10.42 -0.44 -18.90
N HIS A 34 9.66 -0.40 -20.00
CA HIS A 34 8.24 -0.70 -20.02
C HIS A 34 8.09 -2.10 -19.45
N PHE A 35 7.85 -2.19 -18.14
CA PHE A 35 7.35 -3.40 -17.51
C PHE A 35 5.93 -3.60 -18.04
N ASP A 36 5.84 -4.22 -19.23
CA ASP A 36 4.63 -4.80 -19.78
C ASP A 36 4.21 -5.93 -18.82
N SER A 37 3.59 -5.50 -17.73
CA SER A 37 3.08 -6.36 -16.70
C SER A 37 1.89 -7.08 -17.31
N ASP A 38 2.02 -8.38 -17.58
CA ASP A 38 0.89 -9.17 -18.08
C ASP A 38 -0.32 -8.92 -17.15
N PRO A 39 -1.44 -8.37 -17.66
CA PRO A 39 -2.62 -8.08 -16.84
C PRO A 39 -3.16 -9.34 -16.15
N LYS A 40 -2.86 -10.54 -16.69
CA LYS A 40 -3.19 -11.81 -16.04
C LYS A 40 -2.29 -12.11 -14.84
N ALA A 41 -1.04 -11.66 -14.82
CA ALA A 41 -0.16 -11.80 -13.67
C ALA A 41 -0.58 -10.86 -12.52
N GLN A 42 -0.91 -9.61 -12.84
CA GLN A 42 -1.43 -8.64 -11.86
C GLN A 42 -2.78 -9.07 -11.27
N SER A 43 -3.72 -9.56 -12.09
CA SER A 43 -5.01 -10.04 -11.56
C SER A 43 -4.85 -11.22 -10.60
N LYS A 44 -3.88 -12.13 -10.83
CA LYS A 44 -3.59 -13.25 -9.92
C LYS A 44 -2.98 -12.78 -8.59
N SER A 45 -2.12 -11.76 -8.60
CA SER A 45 -1.56 -11.21 -7.36
C SER A 45 -2.66 -10.56 -6.51
N VAL A 46 -3.53 -9.77 -7.15
CA VAL A 46 -4.70 -9.15 -6.50
C VAL A 46 -5.64 -10.22 -5.92
N GLN A 47 -5.94 -11.28 -6.67
CA GLN A 47 -6.79 -12.38 -6.16
C GLN A 47 -6.18 -13.07 -4.94
N ARG A 48 -4.86 -13.26 -4.91
CA ARG A 48 -4.16 -13.82 -3.76
C ARG A 48 -4.25 -12.91 -2.55
N GLU A 49 -4.08 -11.60 -2.74
CA GLU A 49 -4.16 -10.61 -1.68
C GLU A 49 -5.56 -10.52 -1.09
N VAL A 50 -6.59 -10.49 -1.94
CA VAL A 50 -8.00 -10.53 -1.50
C VAL A 50 -8.28 -11.81 -0.71
N ALA A 51 -7.83 -12.98 -1.18
CA ALA A 51 -8.01 -14.23 -0.45
C ALA A 51 -7.31 -14.19 0.93
N ARG A 52 -6.10 -13.63 1.01
CA ARG A 52 -5.40 -13.46 2.30
C ARG A 52 -6.17 -12.53 3.24
N TYR A 53 -6.64 -11.39 2.73
CA TYR A 53 -7.42 -10.43 3.49
C TYR A 53 -8.70 -11.05 4.06
N ILE A 54 -9.48 -11.74 3.22
CA ILE A 54 -10.69 -12.46 3.66
C ILE A 54 -10.34 -13.47 4.76
N GLY A 55 -9.27 -14.26 4.57
CA GLY A 55 -8.84 -15.25 5.56
C GLY A 55 -8.46 -14.64 6.92
N GLN A 56 -7.87 -13.44 6.93
CA GLN A 56 -7.55 -12.73 8.17
C GLN A 56 -8.82 -12.18 8.83
N MET A 57 -9.64 -11.44 8.08
CA MET A 57 -10.88 -10.84 8.60
C MET A 57 -11.84 -11.90 9.14
N SER A 58 -12.01 -13.02 8.44
CA SER A 58 -12.86 -14.12 8.91
C SER A 58 -12.37 -14.72 10.23
N ALA A 59 -11.05 -14.74 10.48
CA ALA A 59 -10.49 -15.22 11.74
C ALA A 59 -10.83 -14.29 12.91
N GLU A 60 -10.66 -12.98 12.70
CA GLU A 60 -10.97 -11.95 13.69
C GLU A 60 -12.47 -11.95 14.03
N LEU A 61 -13.32 -11.99 13.00
CA LEU A 61 -14.77 -12.06 13.17
C LEU A 61 -15.23 -13.36 13.84
N SER A 62 -14.62 -14.51 13.53
CA SER A 62 -14.95 -15.78 14.20
C SER A 62 -14.65 -15.70 15.70
N SER A 63 -13.53 -15.08 16.07
CA SER A 63 -13.16 -14.83 17.47
C SER A 63 -14.18 -13.93 18.18
N MET A 64 -14.64 -12.86 17.51
CA MET A 64 -15.70 -11.99 18.06
C MET A 64 -17.03 -12.73 18.20
N ALA A 65 -17.44 -13.49 17.18
CA ALA A 65 -18.68 -14.27 17.19
C ALA A 65 -18.71 -15.29 18.34
N ARG A 66 -17.59 -16.00 18.60
CA ARG A 66 -17.47 -16.92 19.75
C ARG A 66 -17.58 -16.21 21.09
N LYS A 67 -17.04 -15.00 21.22
CA LYS A 67 -17.16 -14.20 22.46
C LYS A 67 -18.57 -13.66 22.69
N SER A 68 -19.42 -13.68 21.68
CA SER A 68 -20.81 -13.22 21.72
C SER A 68 -21.82 -14.36 21.56
N ASP A 69 -21.39 -15.62 21.75
CA ASP A 69 -22.23 -16.82 21.66
C ASP A 69 -22.97 -16.99 20.32
N PHE A 70 -22.43 -16.44 19.23
CA PHE A 70 -22.93 -16.62 17.87
C PHE A 70 -22.26 -17.81 17.19
N ASP A 71 -22.47 -19.01 17.73
CA ASP A 71 -21.75 -20.23 17.33
C ASP A 71 -21.88 -20.57 15.84
N LEU A 72 -23.08 -20.46 15.29
CA LEU A 72 -23.32 -20.76 13.87
C LEU A 72 -22.60 -19.75 12.96
N LEU A 73 -22.55 -18.48 13.33
CA LEU A 73 -21.80 -17.46 12.60
C LEU A 73 -20.29 -17.71 12.71
N ALA A 74 -19.80 -18.04 13.90
CA ALA A 74 -18.40 -18.39 14.12
C ALA A 74 -17.97 -19.60 13.26
N TYR A 75 -18.86 -20.59 13.12
CA TYR A 75 -18.66 -21.73 12.24
C TYR A 75 -18.53 -21.30 10.76
N PHE A 76 -19.47 -20.51 10.23
CA PHE A 76 -19.40 -20.04 8.85
C PHE A 76 -18.13 -19.21 8.57
N LEU A 77 -17.72 -18.38 9.53
CA LEU A 77 -16.50 -17.59 9.42
C LEU A 77 -15.24 -18.46 9.42
N GLU A 78 -15.20 -19.54 10.20
CA GLU A 78 -14.07 -20.48 10.15
C GLU A 78 -14.05 -21.26 8.83
N MET A 79 -15.22 -21.63 8.29
CA MET A 79 -15.31 -22.22 6.95
C MET A 79 -14.81 -21.28 5.86
N ALA A 80 -15.21 -20.00 5.90
CA ALA A 80 -14.73 -18.98 4.97
C ALA A 80 -13.21 -18.81 5.05
N ARG A 81 -12.64 -18.85 6.26
CA ARG A 81 -11.19 -18.80 6.48
C ARG A 81 -10.46 -20.00 5.87
N VAL A 82 -11.00 -21.21 6.04
CA VAL A 82 -10.43 -22.43 5.44
C VAL A 82 -10.39 -22.32 3.92
N GLU A 83 -11.49 -21.87 3.30
CA GLU A 83 -11.58 -21.70 1.86
C GLU A 83 -10.60 -20.62 1.34
N ALA A 84 -10.56 -19.47 2.02
CA ALA A 84 -9.61 -18.39 1.70
C ALA A 84 -8.15 -18.87 1.71
N ARG A 85 -7.76 -19.69 2.70
CA ARG A 85 -6.43 -20.32 2.77
C ARG A 85 -6.19 -21.30 1.63
N ALA A 86 -7.21 -22.07 1.23
CA ALA A 86 -7.11 -22.98 0.08
C ALA A 86 -6.89 -22.21 -1.23
N LEU A 87 -7.57 -21.08 -1.40
CA LEU A 87 -7.40 -20.19 -2.55
C LEU A 87 -5.98 -19.59 -2.61
N VAL A 88 -5.44 -19.11 -1.49
CA VAL A 88 -4.04 -18.61 -1.45
C VAL A 88 -3.07 -19.67 -1.95
N ARG A 89 -3.16 -20.92 -1.44
CA ARG A 89 -2.31 -22.03 -1.89
C ARG A 89 -2.48 -22.33 -3.38
N LYS A 90 -3.71 -22.29 -3.89
CA LYS A 90 -4.01 -22.47 -5.31
C LYS A 90 -3.34 -21.40 -6.18
N PHE A 91 -3.38 -20.14 -5.74
CA PHE A 91 -2.74 -19.04 -6.46
C PHE A 91 -1.21 -19.05 -6.35
N GLU A 92 -0.64 -19.62 -5.30
CA GLU A 92 0.80 -19.87 -5.17
C GLU A 92 1.24 -20.97 -6.16
N HIS A 93 0.56 -22.11 -6.16
CA HIS A 93 0.88 -23.22 -7.08
C HIS A 93 0.77 -22.81 -8.56
N ASN A 94 -0.25 -22.03 -8.91
CA ASN A 94 -0.43 -21.53 -10.28
C ASN A 94 0.59 -20.45 -10.70
N ALA A 95 1.31 -19.84 -9.75
CA ALA A 95 2.41 -18.93 -10.06
C ALA A 95 3.73 -19.68 -10.32
N SER A 96 3.90 -20.87 -9.72
CA SER A 96 5.11 -21.70 -9.88
C SER A 96 5.11 -22.57 -11.15
N ARG A 97 4.00 -22.68 -11.87
CA ARG A 97 3.93 -23.33 -13.19
C ARG A 97 3.98 -22.27 -14.30
N PRO A 98 5.16 -21.98 -14.89
CA PRO A 98 5.21 -21.23 -16.15
C PRO A 98 4.53 -22.07 -17.24
N ARG A 99 3.75 -21.41 -18.09
CA ARG A 99 3.10 -22.03 -19.26
C ARG A 99 4.08 -22.11 -20.42
#